data_AF-A0A5P9HV54-F1
#
_entry.id   AF-A0A5P9HV54-F1
#
_cell.length_a   1.000
_cell.length_b   1.000
_cell.length_c   1.000
_cell.angle_alpha   90.00
_cell.angle_beta   90.00
_cell.angle_gamma   90.00
#
_symmetry.space_group_name_H-M   'P 1'
#
loop_
_entity.id
_entity.type
_entity.pdbx_description
1 polymer ?
#
loop_
_entity_poly.entity_id
_entity_poly.type
_entity_poly.pdbx_seq_one_letter_code
_entity_poly.pdbx_strand_id
1 'polypeptide(L)' 'MGLYKAVCYKVEDIFVKALSTKQEPNVVREKVSKYRTEKEVHRLRKKEQKAQNL' A
#
# COMPACT_ATOMS: atom_id res chain seq x y z
N MET A 1 -7.54 -11.74 5.83
CA MET A 1 -7.28 -10.30 6.06
C MET A 1 -7.08 -10.11 7.57
N GLY A 2 -5.86 -9.95 8.06
CA GLY A 2 -5.60 -9.87 9.52
C GLY A 2 -5.88 -8.47 10.05
N LEU A 3 -6.44 -8.36 11.27
CA LEU A 3 -6.71 -7.07 11.95
C LEU A 3 -5.49 -6.13 11.93
N TYR A 4 -4.28 -6.67 12.10
CA TYR A 4 -3.04 -5.90 12.05
C TYR A 4 -2.87 -5.13 10.73
N LYS A 5 -3.18 -5.77 9.60
CA LYS A 5 -3.08 -5.13 8.27
C LYS A 5 -4.05 -3.95 8.16
N ALA A 6 -5.26 -4.10 8.70
CA ALA A 6 -6.28 -3.05 8.68
C ALA A 6 -5.89 -1.85 9.56
N VAL A 7 -5.30 -2.10 10.74
CA VAL A 7 -4.79 -1.04 11.61
C VAL A 7 -3.63 -0.31 10.95
N CYS A 8 -2.67 -1.03 10.33
CA CYS A 8 -1.59 -0.40 9.57
C CYS A 8 -2.12 0.52 8.48
N TYR A 9 -3.10 0.08 7.68
CA TYR A 9 -3.65 0.91 6.61
C TYR A 9 -4.37 2.16 7.14
N LYS A 10 -5.11 2.05 8.25
CA LYS A 10 -5.72 3.23 8.89
C LYS A 10 -4.68 4.26 9.32
N VAL A 11 -3.58 3.81 9.92
CA VAL A 11 -2.49 4.70 10.34
C VAL A 11 -1.82 5.33 9.13
N GLU A 12 -1.55 4.54 8.09
CA GLU A 12 -0.99 5.01 6.81
C GLU A 12 -1.86 6.12 6.19
N ASP A 13 -3.19 5.96 6.20
CA ASP A 13 -4.13 6.97 5.71
C ASP A 13 -4.10 8.28 6.52
N ILE A 14 -3.91 8.22 7.84
CA ILE A 14 -3.75 9.41 8.68
C ILE A 14 -2.45 10.14 8.35
N PHE A 15 -1.34 9.42 8.21
CA PHE A 15 -0.05 10.00 7.81
C PHE A 15 -0.10 10.61 6.42
N VAL A 16 -0.68 9.92 5.45
CA VAL A 16 -0.88 10.45 4.09
C VAL A 16 -1.69 11.74 4.16
N LYS A 17 -2.79 11.77 4.91
CA LYS A 17 -3.62 12.98 5.04
C LYS A 17 -2.85 14.14 5.67
N ALA A 18 -2.09 13.88 6.73
CA ALA A 18 -1.28 14.90 7.40
C ALA A 18 -0.17 15.46 6.48
N LEU A 19 0.56 14.59 5.79
CA LEU A 19 1.68 14.97 4.91
C LEU A 19 1.21 15.60 3.59
N SER A 20 0.01 15.26 3.13
CA SER A 20 -0.55 15.71 1.85
C SER A 20 -1.49 16.89 1.99
N THR A 21 -1.53 17.56 3.14
CA THR A 21 -2.45 18.68 3.44
C THR A 21 -2.43 19.79 2.38
N LYS A 22 -1.30 20.00 1.69
CA LYS A 22 -1.15 21.01 0.63
C LYS A 22 -1.21 20.46 -0.80
N GLN A 23 -1.44 19.15 -0.97
CA GLN A 23 -1.49 18.50 -2.28
C GLN A 23 -2.93 18.23 -2.71
N GLU A 24 -3.15 18.14 -4.02
CA GLU A 24 -4.47 17.82 -4.54
C GLU A 24 -4.90 16.40 -4.13
N PRO A 25 -6.09 16.24 -3.50
CA PRO A 25 -6.52 14.98 -2.90
C PRO A 25 -6.71 13.87 -3.94
N ASN A 26 -7.05 14.19 -5.18
CA ASN A 26 -7.16 13.22 -6.28
C ASN A 26 -5.79 12.63 -6.65
N VAL A 27 -4.76 13.46 -6.76
CA VAL A 27 -3.40 13.02 -7.11
C VAL A 27 -2.82 12.13 -6.00
N VAL A 28 -3.09 12.48 -4.74
CA VAL A 28 -2.66 11.70 -3.57
C VAL A 28 -3.34 10.33 -3.54
N ARG A 29 -4.67 10.29 -3.78
CA ARG A 29 -5.42 9.03 -3.87
C ARG A 29 -4.89 8.12 -4.95
N GLU A 30 -4.62 8.66 -6.14
CA GLU A 30 -4.09 7.88 -7.26
C GLU A 30 -2.72 7.27 -6.92
N LYS A 31 -1.78 8.08 -6.39
CA LYS A 31 -0.45 7.62 -5.99
C LYS A 31 -0.48 6.56 -4.90
N VAL A 32 -1.32 6.75 -3.88
CA VAL A 32 -1.45 5.78 -2.78
C VAL A 32 -2.06 4.47 -3.28
N SER A 33 -3.08 4.54 -4.14
CA SER A 33 -3.69 3.35 -4.75
C SER A 33 -2.67 2.58 -5.60
N LYS A 34 -1.90 3.30 -6.42
CA LYS A 34 -0.83 2.73 -7.24
C LYS A 34 0.25 2.07 -6.38
N TYR A 35 0.75 2.76 -5.35
CA TYR A 35 1.74 2.22 -4.41
C TYR A 35 1.25 0.94 -3.69
N ARG A 36 0.00 0.93 -3.21
CA ARG A 36 -0.57 -0.25 -2.53
C ARG A 36 -0.69 -1.43 -3.49
N THR A 37 -1.06 -1.19 -4.74
CA THR A 37 -1.15 -2.19 -5.80
C THR A 37 0.23 -2.75 -6.13
N GLU A 38 1.22 -1.89 -6.36
CA GLU A 38 2.60 -2.28 -6.65
C GLU A 38 3.23 -3.08 -5.50
N LYS A 39 2.97 -2.69 -4.25
CA LYS A 39 3.42 -3.41 -3.05
C LYS A 39 2.81 -4.81 -2.97
N GLU A 40 1.54 -4.96 -3.34
CA GLU A 40 0.87 -6.26 -3.39
C GLU A 40 1.41 -7.14 -4.52
N VAL A 41 1.58 -6.58 -5.72
CA VAL A 41 2.19 -7.26 -6.87
C VAL A 41 3.61 -7.71 -6.56
N HIS A 42 4.42 -6.87 -5.91
CA HIS A 42 5.78 -7.23 -5.51
C HIS A 42 5.80 -8.36 -4.47
N ARG A 43 4.84 -8.36 -3.53
CA ARG A 43 4.69 -9.43 -2.54
C ARG A 43 4.26 -10.75 -3.21
N LEU A 44 3.38 -10.69 -4.19
CA LEU A 44 2.94 -11.87 -4.96
C LEU A 44 4.10 -12.45 -5.78
N ARG A 45 4.84 -11.60 -6.52
CA ARG A 45 6.04 -12.02 -7.25
C ARG A 45 7.08 -12.68 -6.36
N LYS A 46 7.35 -12.14 -5.17
CA LYS A 46 8.27 -12.76 -4.19
C LYS A 46 7.76 -14.12 -3.69
N LYS A 47 6.45 -14.32 -3.59
CA LYS A 47 5.88 -15.63 -3.25
C LYS A 47 6.02 -16.61 -4.41
N GLU A 48 5.77 -16.18 -5.64
CA GLU A 48 5.94 -17.02 -6.84
C GLU A 48 7.40 -17.44 -7.04
N GLN A 49 8.36 -16.54 -6.86
CA GLN A 49 9.79 -16.88 -6.90
C GLN A 49 10.19 -17.88 -5.81
N LYS A 50 9.64 -17.73 -4.59
CA LYS A 50 9.87 -18.72 -3.52
C LYS A 50 9.21 -20.07 -3.81
N ALA A 51 8.11 -20.09 -4.56
CA ALA A 51 7.42 -21.31 -4.95
C ALA A 51 8.06 -22.00 -6.16
N GLN A 52 8.69 -21.25 -7.07
CA GLN A 52 9.44 -21.80 -8.21
C GLN A 52 10.82 -22.34 -7.84
N ASN A 53 11.41 -21.87 -6.74
CA ASN A 53 12.71 -22.33 -6.23
C ASN A 53 12.61 -23.50 -5.24
N LEU A 54 11.43 -24.15 -5.13
CA LEU A 54 11.18 -25.33 -4.31
C LEU A 54 10.83 -26.51 -5.21
#